data_AF-A0A7J3JA01-F1
#
_entry.id   AF-A0A7J3JA01-F1
#
_cell.length_a   1.000
_cell.length_b   1.000
_cell.length_c   1.000
_cell.angle_alpha   90.00
_cell.angle_beta   90.00
_cell.angle_gamma   90.00
#
_symmetry.space_group_name_H-M   'P 1'
#
loop_
_entity.id
_entity.type
_entity.pdbx_description
1 polymer ?
#
loop_
_entity_poly.entity_id
_entity_poly.type
_entity_poly.pdbx_seq_one_letter_code
_entity_poly.pdbx_strand_id
1 'polypeptide(L)'
;MHQANKTHIVLLLIFTFSFCYRLLLMFREGFPPGADIGLHNSVIYSITGSGPADFFYNYYHIGGGVSLTFPGYHIFTSSVMLLTGMTGAYEYVAHALVVALFSSLTVLCAFLLTKKIWSTSAACIVAVLVAISRFDIEMIMWAGYPNVITLMLIPLTFYLYLQRERFSKLPFIASTSILVGSLFLTHSLSVG
;
A
#
# COMPACT_ATOMS: atom_id res chain seq x y z
N MET A 1 -27.52 17.16 -8.02
CA MET A 1 -26.19 17.59 -7.52
C MET A 1 -25.96 17.37 -6.01
N HIS A 2 -26.97 17.47 -5.15
CA HIS A 2 -26.79 17.41 -3.68
C HIS A 2 -26.45 16.02 -3.08
N GLN A 3 -26.94 14.91 -3.66
CA GLN A 3 -26.65 13.55 -3.18
C GLN A 3 -25.21 13.10 -3.40
N ALA A 4 -24.59 13.48 -4.54
CA ALA A 4 -23.20 13.15 -4.81
C ALA A 4 -22.30 13.70 -3.69
N ASN A 5 -22.56 14.91 -3.19
CA ASN A 5 -21.76 15.52 -2.12
C ASN A 5 -21.80 14.71 -0.82
N LYS A 6 -22.98 14.17 -0.45
CA LYS A 6 -23.14 13.34 0.76
C LYS A 6 -22.35 12.03 0.69
N THR A 7 -22.37 11.34 -0.45
CA THR A 7 -21.61 10.08 -0.60
C THR A 7 -20.11 10.31 -0.53
N HIS A 8 -19.58 11.38 -1.15
CA HIS A 8 -18.16 11.68 -1.08
C HIS A 8 -17.73 12.03 0.35
N ILE A 9 -18.56 12.76 1.12
CA ILE A 9 -18.30 13.04 2.53
C ILE A 9 -18.27 11.73 3.35
N VAL A 10 -19.24 10.84 3.15
CA VAL A 10 -19.26 9.53 3.84
C VAL A 10 -18.01 8.72 3.50
N LEU A 11 -17.64 8.65 2.22
CA LEU A 11 -16.45 7.91 1.80
C LEU A 11 -15.17 8.53 2.37
N LEU A 12 -15.06 9.85 2.40
CA LEU A 12 -13.95 10.56 3.04
C LEU A 12 -13.86 10.22 4.52
N LEU A 13 -14.98 10.22 5.25
CA LEU A 13 -15.02 9.85 6.66
C LEU A 13 -14.57 8.41 6.89
N ILE A 14 -15.03 7.46 6.07
CA ILE A 14 -14.61 6.05 6.18
C ILE A 14 -13.11 5.92 5.89
N PHE A 15 -12.61 6.59 4.86
CA PHE A 15 -11.19 6.59 4.51
C PHE A 15 -10.34 7.22 5.62
N THR A 16 -10.71 8.40 6.12
CA THR A 16 -10.02 9.07 7.23
C THR A 16 -10.02 8.22 8.48
N PHE A 17 -11.16 7.61 8.83
CA PHE A 17 -11.25 6.66 9.94
C PHE A 17 -10.29 5.47 9.73
N SER A 18 -10.33 4.85 8.55
CA SER A 18 -9.48 3.72 8.17
C SER A 18 -8.00 4.04 8.31
N PHE A 19 -7.59 5.23 7.84
CA PHE A 19 -6.22 5.73 7.90
C PHE A 19 -5.77 6.02 9.33
N CYS A 20 -6.54 6.82 10.07
CA CYS A 20 -6.22 7.16 11.46
C CYS A 20 -6.19 5.91 12.34
N TYR A 21 -7.13 4.98 12.17
CA TYR A 21 -7.16 3.74 12.92
C TYR A 21 -5.92 2.88 12.68
N ARG A 22 -5.51 2.68 11.42
CA ARG A 22 -4.28 1.92 11.09
C ARG A 22 -3.03 2.62 11.59
N LEU A 23 -2.97 3.94 11.47
CA LEU A 23 -1.85 4.73 11.97
C LEU A 23 -1.69 4.61 13.50
N LEU A 24 -2.81 4.68 14.24
CA LEU A 24 -2.83 4.47 15.69
C LEU A 24 -2.34 3.06 16.06
N LEU A 25 -2.73 2.03 15.32
CA LEU A 25 -2.26 0.67 15.55
C LEU A 25 -0.75 0.54 15.30
N MET A 26 -0.22 1.16 14.24
CA MET A 26 1.20 1.09 13.91
C MET A 26 2.09 1.85 14.91
N PHE A 27 1.58 2.88 15.58
CA PHE A 27 2.33 3.62 16.59
C PHE A 27 2.14 3.10 18.02
N ARG A 28 1.25 2.12 18.23
CA ARG A 28 0.90 1.64 19.57
C ARG A 28 2.12 1.13 20.35
N GLU A 29 3.06 0.48 19.68
CA GLU A 29 4.26 -0.13 20.30
C GLU A 29 5.53 0.73 20.14
N GLY A 30 5.40 2.01 19.76
CA GLY A 30 6.54 2.93 19.55
C GLY A 30 7.39 2.67 18.29
N PHE A 31 7.24 1.49 17.67
CA PHE A 31 7.84 1.11 16.40
C PHE A 31 6.81 0.31 15.57
N PRO A 32 6.84 0.40 14.22
CA PRO A 32 6.01 -0.40 13.35
C PRO A 32 6.13 -1.89 13.71
N PRO A 33 5.02 -2.54 14.05
CA PRO A 33 5.03 -3.94 14.46
C PRO A 33 5.29 -4.86 13.26
N GLY A 34 5.88 -6.02 13.53
CA GLY A 34 5.95 -7.14 12.60
C GLY A 34 7.27 -7.89 12.60
N ALA A 35 7.21 -9.15 12.17
CA ALA A 35 8.40 -10.02 12.12
C ALA A 35 9.37 -9.59 11.00
N ASP A 36 8.83 -9.04 9.91
CA ASP A 36 9.58 -8.73 8.69
C ASP A 36 10.12 -7.28 8.65
N ILE A 37 9.91 -6.49 9.71
CA ILE A 37 10.35 -5.09 9.74
C ILE A 37 11.87 -4.94 9.57
N GLY A 38 12.66 -5.84 10.17
CA GLY A 38 14.11 -5.84 10.04
C GLY A 38 14.56 -6.08 8.59
N LEU A 39 13.86 -6.96 7.88
CA LEU A 39 14.10 -7.21 6.46
C LEU A 39 13.81 -5.95 5.63
N HIS A 40 12.66 -5.32 5.84
CA HIS A 40 12.33 -4.09 5.09
C HIS A 40 13.28 -2.93 5.39
N ASN A 41 13.64 -2.73 6.66
CA ASN A 41 14.59 -1.69 7.07
C ASN A 41 15.97 -1.92 6.47
N SER A 42 16.46 -3.16 6.44
CA SER A 42 17.78 -3.47 5.88
C SER A 42 17.89 -3.12 4.39
N VAL A 43 16.83 -3.31 3.60
CA VAL A 43 16.78 -2.92 2.19
C VAL A 43 16.60 -1.41 2.03
N ILE A 44 15.76 -0.77 2.85
CA ILE A 44 15.63 0.69 2.80
C ILE A 44 16.93 1.39 3.20
N TYR A 45 17.63 0.87 4.20
CA TYR A 45 18.92 1.40 4.64
C TYR A 45 20.00 1.28 3.55
N SER A 46 19.94 0.26 2.68
CA SER A 46 20.84 0.20 1.52
C SER A 46 20.59 1.32 0.51
N ILE A 47 19.37 1.86 0.47
CA ILE A 47 18.98 2.96 -0.44
C ILE A 47 19.21 4.33 0.21
N THR A 48 18.84 4.49 1.48
CA THR A 48 18.88 5.79 2.19
C THR A 48 20.22 6.06 2.87
N GLY A 49 21.00 5.03 3.16
CA GLY A 49 22.32 5.12 3.77
C GLY A 49 23.41 5.58 2.80
N SER A 50 24.65 5.61 3.30
CA SER A 50 25.82 6.07 2.53
C SER A 50 26.50 4.97 1.69
N GLY A 51 25.95 3.76 1.67
CA GLY A 51 26.46 2.62 0.91
C GLY A 51 25.91 2.53 -0.51
N PRO A 52 26.45 1.65 -1.37
CA PRO A 52 25.86 1.38 -2.67
C PRO A 52 24.51 0.70 -2.51
N ALA A 53 23.46 1.27 -3.14
CA ALA A 53 22.15 0.65 -3.20
C ALA A 53 22.21 -0.61 -4.07
N ASP A 54 21.87 -1.76 -3.49
CA ASP A 54 21.78 -3.04 -4.17
C ASP A 54 20.41 -3.68 -3.86
N PHE A 55 19.63 -3.91 -4.91
CA PHE A 55 18.30 -4.52 -4.81
C PHE A 55 18.35 -6.05 -4.91
N PHE A 56 19.47 -6.61 -5.38
CA PHE A 56 19.66 -8.04 -5.56
C PHE A 56 20.42 -8.67 -4.39
N TYR A 57 21.19 -7.89 -3.66
CA TYR A 57 21.93 -8.34 -2.48
C TYR A 57 21.70 -7.43 -1.27
N ASN A 58 21.31 -8.03 -0.15
CA ASN A 58 21.09 -7.35 1.10
C ASN A 58 22.29 -7.55 2.03
N TYR A 59 23.18 -6.55 2.08
CA TYR A 59 24.36 -6.54 2.94
C TYR A 59 24.05 -6.36 4.43
N TYR A 60 22.83 -5.95 4.76
CA TYR A 60 22.42 -5.57 6.11
C TYR A 60 21.53 -6.63 6.79
N HIS A 61 21.23 -7.73 6.10
CA HIS A 61 20.66 -8.93 6.71
C HIS A 61 21.76 -9.73 7.41
N ILE A 62 21.44 -10.42 8.51
CA ILE A 62 22.44 -11.25 9.24
C ILE A 62 23.00 -12.32 8.28
N GLY A 63 24.31 -12.28 8.06
CA GLY A 63 25.03 -13.18 7.15
C GLY A 63 25.15 -12.67 5.70
N GLY A 64 24.46 -11.58 5.34
CA GLY A 64 24.34 -11.13 3.97
C GLY A 64 23.62 -12.15 3.07
N GLY A 65 23.01 -11.71 1.98
CA GLY A 65 22.40 -12.66 1.06
C GLY A 65 21.66 -12.03 -0.10
N VAL A 66 21.19 -12.90 -0.99
CA VAL A 66 20.29 -12.50 -2.07
C VAL A 66 19.04 -11.89 -1.46
N SER A 67 18.67 -10.70 -1.93
CA SER A 67 17.43 -10.05 -1.51
C SER A 67 16.25 -10.90 -1.95
N LEU A 68 15.50 -11.41 -0.98
CA LEU A 68 14.27 -12.18 -1.22
C LEU A 68 13.04 -11.28 -1.37
N THR A 69 13.25 -9.97 -1.52
CA THR A 69 12.16 -8.99 -1.51
C THR A 69 12.05 -8.24 -2.82
N PHE A 70 10.82 -7.92 -3.16
CA PHE A 70 10.49 -7.09 -4.31
C PHE A 70 10.75 -5.61 -3.97
N PRO A 71 11.40 -4.84 -4.88
CA PRO A 71 11.96 -3.55 -4.52
C PRO A 71 10.92 -2.41 -4.49
N GLY A 72 9.73 -2.60 -5.04
CA GLY A 72 8.73 -1.54 -5.25
C GLY A 72 8.34 -0.80 -3.97
N TYR A 73 8.03 -1.54 -2.90
CA TYR A 73 7.75 -0.95 -1.59
C TYR A 73 8.96 -0.15 -1.04
N HIS A 74 10.15 -0.71 -1.13
CA HIS A 74 11.39 -0.12 -0.61
C HIS A 74 11.77 1.14 -1.37
N ILE A 75 11.68 1.13 -2.71
CA ILE A 75 11.93 2.30 -3.57
C ILE A 75 10.94 3.41 -3.23
N PHE A 76 9.64 3.09 -3.13
CA PHE A 76 8.64 4.10 -2.82
C PHE A 76 8.86 4.71 -1.42
N THR A 77 9.05 3.87 -0.41
CA THR A 77 9.18 4.31 0.98
C THR A 77 10.48 5.09 1.19
N SER A 78 11.61 4.61 0.67
CA SER A 78 12.89 5.34 0.72
C SER A 78 12.81 6.68 -0.02
N SER A 79 12.11 6.75 -1.15
CA SER A 79 11.88 8.02 -1.86
C SER A 79 11.09 9.00 -0.98
N VAL A 80 10.03 8.54 -0.29
CA VAL A 80 9.30 9.37 0.68
C VAL A 80 10.22 9.84 1.80
N MET A 81 11.05 8.97 2.37
CA MET A 81 11.99 9.32 3.43
C MET A 81 12.99 10.38 2.97
N LEU A 82 13.60 10.20 1.80
CA LEU A 82 14.60 11.13 1.24
C LEU A 82 13.99 12.49 0.90
N LEU A 83 12.77 12.52 0.36
CA LEU A 83 12.07 13.76 0.02
C LEU A 83 11.60 14.54 1.25
N THR A 84 11.29 13.85 2.34
CA THR A 84 10.73 14.46 3.56
C THR A 84 11.75 14.65 4.68
N GLY A 85 12.94 14.05 4.56
CA GLY A 85 13.95 14.00 5.61
C GLY A 85 13.62 13.03 6.75
N MET A 86 12.62 12.15 6.59
CA MET A 86 12.26 11.13 7.58
C MET A 86 13.21 9.93 7.58
N THR A 87 14.51 10.18 7.72
CA THR A 87 15.57 9.15 7.77
C THR A 87 16.10 8.97 9.20
N GLY A 88 16.89 7.92 9.44
CA GLY A 88 17.46 7.61 10.75
C GLY A 88 16.38 7.38 11.80
N ALA A 89 16.32 8.24 12.81
CA ALA A 89 15.39 8.10 13.93
C ALA A 89 13.90 8.20 13.53
N TYR A 90 13.57 8.72 12.33
CA TYR A 90 12.19 8.93 11.89
C TYR A 90 11.71 7.95 10.81
N GLU A 91 12.52 6.95 10.44
CA GLU A 91 12.17 5.98 9.40
C GLU A 91 10.85 5.26 9.69
N TYR A 92 10.67 4.90 10.97
CA TYR A 92 9.50 4.22 11.48
C TYR A 92 8.19 5.00 11.21
N VAL A 93 8.25 6.34 11.17
CA VAL A 93 7.11 7.21 10.85
C VAL A 93 6.77 7.11 9.36
N ALA A 94 7.78 7.13 8.49
CA ALA A 94 7.57 7.00 7.05
C ALA A 94 6.96 5.63 6.70
N HIS A 95 7.45 4.56 7.32
CA HIS A 95 6.84 3.23 7.23
C HIS A 95 5.36 3.25 7.62
N ALA A 96 5.04 3.78 8.79
CA ALA A 96 3.68 3.82 9.30
C ALA A 96 2.74 4.62 8.37
N LEU A 97 3.18 5.79 7.89
CA LEU A 97 2.39 6.63 6.99
C LEU A 97 2.15 5.96 5.64
N VAL A 98 3.19 5.41 5.02
CA VAL A 98 3.09 4.77 3.69
C VAL A 98 2.15 3.56 3.78
N VAL A 99 2.37 2.68 4.75
CA VAL A 99 1.58 1.45 4.88
C VAL A 99 0.14 1.75 5.27
N ALA A 100 -0.10 2.65 6.22
CA ALA A 100 -1.45 3.06 6.59
C ALA A 100 -2.19 3.68 5.40
N LEU A 101 -1.51 4.49 4.57
CA LEU A 101 -2.09 5.08 3.36
C LEU A 101 -2.49 3.99 2.37
N PHE A 102 -1.57 3.12 1.96
CA PHE A 102 -1.84 2.08 0.98
C PHE A 102 -2.89 1.08 1.44
N SER A 103 -2.86 0.69 2.71
CA SER A 103 -3.91 -0.15 3.29
C SER A 103 -5.25 0.56 3.28
N SER A 104 -5.31 1.86 3.60
CA SER A 104 -6.58 2.61 3.58
C SER A 104 -7.11 2.85 2.16
N LEU A 105 -6.25 2.88 1.15
CA LEU A 105 -6.67 2.94 -0.26
C LEU A 105 -7.41 1.67 -0.69
N THR A 106 -7.22 0.52 -0.02
CA THR A 106 -8.02 -0.69 -0.29
C THR A 106 -9.51 -0.43 -0.06
N VAL A 107 -9.88 0.42 0.91
CA VAL A 107 -11.26 0.83 1.20
C VAL A 107 -11.88 1.53 0.00
N LEU A 108 -11.12 2.44 -0.64
CA LEU A 108 -11.57 3.15 -1.83
C LEU A 108 -11.71 2.19 -3.01
N CYS A 109 -10.77 1.27 -3.18
CA CYS A 109 -10.82 0.27 -4.25
C CYS A 109 -12.04 -0.65 -4.11
N ALA A 110 -12.31 -1.11 -2.88
CA ALA A 110 -13.47 -1.93 -2.58
C ALA A 110 -14.78 -1.16 -2.85
N PHE A 111 -14.86 0.11 -2.42
CA PHE A 111 -16.00 0.97 -2.74
C PHE A 111 -16.22 1.09 -4.26
N LEU A 112 -15.16 1.42 -5.02
CA LEU A 112 -15.25 1.61 -6.47
C LEU A 112 -15.71 0.34 -7.19
N LEU A 113 -15.14 -0.80 -6.80
CA LEU A 113 -15.47 -2.10 -7.39
C LEU A 113 -16.92 -2.50 -7.09
N THR A 114 -17.33 -2.47 -5.82
CA THR A 114 -18.69 -2.81 -5.40
C THR A 114 -19.72 -1.86 -6.01
N LYS A 115 -19.42 -0.56 -6.12
CA LYS A 115 -20.31 0.41 -6.75
C LYS A 115 -20.52 0.11 -8.23
N LYS A 116 -19.49 -0.36 -8.93
CA LYS A 116 -19.57 -0.69 -10.35
C LYS A 116 -20.39 -1.95 -10.61
N ILE A 117 -20.33 -2.93 -9.71
CA ILE A 117 -20.99 -4.24 -9.88
C ILE A 117 -22.43 -4.22 -9.33
N TRP A 118 -22.65 -3.55 -8.20
CA TRP A 118 -23.94 -3.53 -7.51
C TRP A 118 -24.50 -2.12 -7.37
N SER A 119 -24.32 -1.48 -6.22
CA SER A 119 -24.93 -0.18 -5.91
C SER A 119 -24.06 0.65 -4.97
N THR A 120 -24.32 1.95 -4.93
CA THR A 120 -23.61 2.88 -4.03
C THR A 120 -23.82 2.53 -2.57
N SER A 121 -25.02 2.08 -2.18
CA SER A 121 -25.31 1.71 -0.78
C SER A 121 -24.52 0.46 -0.36
N ALA A 122 -24.48 -0.57 -1.22
CA ALA A 122 -23.66 -1.76 -0.99
C ALA A 122 -22.17 -1.40 -0.90
N ALA A 123 -21.71 -0.49 -1.77
CA ALA A 123 -20.33 -0.01 -1.75
C ALA A 123 -19.93 0.68 -0.44
N CYS A 124 -20.81 1.51 0.13
CA CYS A 124 -20.57 2.11 1.45
C CYS A 124 -20.45 1.06 2.55
N ILE A 125 -21.32 0.04 2.53
CA ILE A 125 -21.27 -1.06 3.51
C ILE A 125 -19.94 -1.81 3.38
N VAL A 126 -19.56 -2.20 2.16
CA VAL A 126 -18.29 -2.91 1.91
C VAL A 126 -17.09 -2.05 2.32
N ALA A 127 -17.11 -0.75 2.05
CA ALA A 127 -16.05 0.16 2.47
C ALA A 127 -15.86 0.16 4.00
N VAL A 128 -16.96 0.18 4.76
CA VAL A 128 -16.90 0.06 6.23
C VAL A 128 -16.34 -1.29 6.66
N LEU A 129 -16.79 -2.38 6.04
CA LEU A 129 -16.30 -3.73 6.37
C LEU A 129 -14.80 -3.89 6.11
N VAL A 130 -14.30 -3.35 5.00
CA VAL A 130 -12.86 -3.35 4.67
C VAL A 130 -12.08 -2.46 5.64
N ALA A 131 -12.64 -1.31 6.04
CA ALA A 131 -11.99 -0.39 6.97
C ALA A 131 -11.65 -1.05 8.32
N ILE A 132 -12.43 -2.04 8.76
CA ILE A 132 -12.24 -2.79 10.02
C ILE A 132 -11.84 -4.25 9.82
N SER A 133 -11.49 -4.66 8.59
CA SER A 133 -11.18 -6.06 8.28
C SER A 133 -9.96 -6.53 9.08
N ARG A 134 -10.17 -7.56 9.92
CA ARG A 134 -9.11 -8.14 10.76
C ARG A 134 -7.92 -8.61 9.92
N PHE A 135 -8.15 -9.29 8.80
CA PHE A 135 -7.06 -9.85 7.98
C PHE A 135 -6.17 -8.77 7.36
N ASP A 136 -6.76 -7.63 6.96
CA ASP A 136 -6.00 -6.49 6.44
C ASP A 136 -5.18 -5.83 7.56
N ILE A 137 -5.78 -5.68 8.75
CA ILE A 137 -5.07 -5.17 9.94
C ILE A 137 -3.92 -6.11 10.33
N GLU A 138 -4.15 -7.41 10.37
CA GLU A 138 -3.16 -8.42 10.74
C GLU A 138 -1.95 -8.38 9.78
N MET A 139 -2.19 -8.17 8.48
CA MET A 139 -1.13 -8.04 7.49
C MET A 139 -0.21 -6.83 7.76
N ILE A 140 -0.79 -5.69 8.17
CA ILE A 140 -0.01 -4.50 8.56
C ILE A 140 0.80 -4.80 9.83
N MET A 141 0.19 -5.49 10.80
CA MET A 141 0.81 -5.78 12.09
C MET A 141 1.94 -6.82 12.02
N TRP A 142 1.97 -7.63 10.96
CA TRP A 142 3.04 -8.59 10.67
C TRP A 142 4.19 -8.03 9.85
N ALA A 143 4.14 -6.74 9.49
CA ALA A 143 5.04 -6.10 8.53
C ALA A 143 4.95 -6.68 7.11
N GLY A 144 3.79 -7.22 6.71
CA GLY A 144 3.50 -7.64 5.34
C GLY A 144 3.27 -6.46 4.38
N TYR A 145 4.14 -5.46 4.41
CA TYR A 145 3.92 -4.18 3.74
C TYR A 145 3.80 -4.28 2.21
N PRO A 146 4.63 -5.07 1.50
CA PRO A 146 4.43 -5.28 0.07
C PRO A 146 3.10 -5.99 -0.24
N ASN A 147 2.62 -6.85 0.67
CA ASN A 147 1.35 -7.55 0.53
C ASN A 147 0.18 -6.56 0.63
N VAL A 148 0.23 -5.64 1.59
CA VAL A 148 -0.76 -4.56 1.76
C VAL A 148 -0.91 -3.73 0.48
N ILE A 149 0.21 -3.35 -0.13
CA ILE A 149 0.19 -2.58 -1.38
C ILE A 149 -0.39 -3.42 -2.53
N THR A 150 -0.02 -4.70 -2.60
CA THR A 150 -0.57 -5.64 -3.60
C THR A 150 -2.08 -5.83 -3.44
N LEU A 151 -2.58 -5.96 -2.22
CA LEU A 151 -4.01 -6.04 -1.91
C LEU A 151 -4.80 -4.80 -2.35
N MET A 152 -4.13 -3.64 -2.46
CA MET A 152 -4.72 -2.43 -3.07
C MET A 152 -4.61 -2.45 -4.60
N LEU A 153 -3.43 -2.78 -5.14
CA LEU A 153 -3.14 -2.72 -6.57
C LEU A 153 -3.99 -3.71 -7.39
N ILE A 154 -4.25 -4.91 -6.88
CA ILE A 154 -5.07 -5.93 -7.56
C ILE A 154 -6.50 -5.41 -7.84
N PRO A 155 -7.31 -5.01 -6.82
CA PRO A 155 -8.66 -4.53 -7.07
C PRO A 155 -8.69 -3.20 -7.83
N LEU A 156 -7.69 -2.32 -7.67
CA LEU A 156 -7.58 -1.10 -8.47
C LEU A 156 -7.39 -1.39 -9.96
N THR A 157 -6.46 -2.29 -10.27
CA THR A 157 -6.18 -2.73 -11.64
C THR A 157 -7.43 -3.35 -12.25
N PHE A 158 -8.08 -4.26 -11.53
CA PHE A 158 -9.32 -4.88 -11.98
C PHE A 158 -10.45 -3.86 -12.20
N TYR A 159 -10.60 -2.88 -11.30
CA TYR A 159 -11.57 -1.81 -11.46
C TYR A 159 -11.31 -0.98 -12.73
N LEU A 160 -10.06 -0.64 -13.04
CA LEU A 160 -9.75 0.07 -14.29
C LEU A 160 -10.12 -0.77 -15.52
N TYR A 161 -9.86 -2.08 -15.51
CA TYR A 161 -10.30 -2.98 -16.59
C TYR A 161 -11.82 -2.96 -16.79
N LEU A 162 -12.61 -2.93 -15.70
CA LEU A 162 -14.07 -2.80 -15.78
C LEU A 162 -14.53 -1.43 -16.33
N GLN A 163 -13.65 -0.45 -16.39
CA GLN A 163 -13.89 0.90 -16.88
C GLN A 163 -13.23 1.15 -18.25
N ARG A 164 -12.77 0.12 -18.96
CA ARG A 164 -12.04 0.26 -20.24
C ARG A 164 -12.77 1.16 -21.26
N GLU A 165 -14.09 1.12 -21.30
CA GLU A 165 -14.92 1.86 -22.25
C GLU A 165 -15.06 3.35 -21.91
N ARG A 166 -14.71 3.72 -20.67
CA ARG A 166 -14.75 5.11 -20.19
C ARG A 166 -13.52 5.92 -20.62
N PHE A 167 -12.41 5.25 -20.92
CA PHE A 167 -11.13 5.89 -21.19
C PHE A 167 -10.74 5.75 -22.66
N SER A 168 -10.01 6.73 -23.19
CA SER A 168 -9.37 6.56 -24.49
C SER A 168 -8.25 5.52 -24.42
N LYS A 169 -7.96 4.88 -25.55
CA LYS A 169 -7.08 3.70 -25.64
C LYS A 169 -5.69 3.94 -25.02
N LEU A 170 -5.06 5.08 -25.32
CA LEU A 170 -3.70 5.35 -24.89
C LEU A 170 -3.58 5.60 -23.36
N PRO A 171 -4.35 6.50 -22.73
CA PRO A 171 -4.36 6.65 -21.27
C PRO A 171 -4.73 5.36 -20.53
N PHE A 172 -5.67 4.57 -21.07
CA PHE A 172 -6.03 3.28 -20.50
C PHE A 172 -4.84 2.31 -20.48
N ILE A 173 -4.16 2.13 -21.62
CA ILE A 173 -2.99 1.26 -21.73
C ILE A 173 -1.89 1.75 -20.80
N ALA A 174 -1.55 3.04 -20.84
CA ALA A 174 -0.48 3.60 -20.02
C ALA A 174 -0.74 3.38 -18.51
N SER A 175 -1.94 3.74 -18.03
CA SER A 175 -2.29 3.59 -16.61
C SER A 175 -2.29 2.13 -16.17
N THR A 176 -2.82 1.24 -17.00
CA THR A 176 -2.90 -0.20 -16.70
C THR A 176 -1.51 -0.83 -16.72
N SER A 177 -0.65 -0.48 -17.68
CA SER A 177 0.74 -0.94 -17.73
C SER A 177 1.54 -0.49 -16.51
N ILE A 178 1.34 0.75 -16.04
CA ILE A 178 1.98 1.25 -14.81
C ILE A 178 1.53 0.41 -13.61
N LEU A 179 0.22 0.20 -13.42
CA LEU A 179 -0.29 -0.58 -12.28
C LEU A 179 0.16 -2.04 -12.31
N VAL A 180 0.17 -2.68 -13.49
CA VAL A 180 0.67 -4.05 -13.66
C VAL A 180 2.16 -4.11 -13.38
N GLY A 181 2.95 -3.16 -13.89
CA GLY A 181 4.36 -3.04 -13.56
C GLY A 181 4.59 -2.86 -12.06
N SER A 182 3.80 -2.01 -11.40
CA SER A 182 3.84 -1.84 -9.94
C SER A 182 3.52 -3.12 -9.18
N LEU A 183 2.58 -3.95 -9.66
CA LEU A 183 2.29 -5.26 -9.06
C LEU A 183 3.53 -6.17 -9.09
N PHE A 184 4.16 -6.32 -10.26
CA PHE A 184 5.38 -7.13 -10.39
C PHE A 184 6.56 -6.61 -9.57
N LEU A 185 6.67 -5.29 -9.43
CA LEU A 185 7.70 -4.68 -8.58
C LEU A 185 7.41 -4.80 -7.09
N THR A 186 6.18 -5.10 -6.69
CA THR A 186 5.77 -5.11 -5.28
C THR A 186 5.67 -6.53 -4.72
N HIS A 187 5.31 -7.53 -5.53
CA HIS A 187 5.09 -8.90 -5.03
C HIS A 187 5.23 -9.93 -6.15
N SER A 188 5.61 -11.17 -5.80
CA SER A 188 5.56 -12.29 -6.74
C SER A 188 4.12 -12.76 -6.96
N LEU A 189 3.72 -12.98 -8.21
CA LEU A 189 2.45 -13.64 -8.51
C LEU A 189 2.60 -15.17 -8.65
N SER A 190 3.79 -15.70 -8.34
CA SER A 190 4.17 -17.11 -8.36
C SER A 190 5.02 -17.43 -7.13
N VAL A 191 4.96 -18.67 -6.68
CA VAL A 191 5.94 -19.21 -5.73
C VAL A 191 7.27 -19.27 -6.48
N GLY A 192 8.27 -18.54 -5.99
CA GLY A 192 9.65 -18.62 -6.47
C GLY A 192 10.36 -19.80 -5.82
#